data_AF-A0A7C0ZVP7-F1
#
_entry.id   AF-A0A7C0ZVP7-F1
#
_cell.length_a   1.000
_cell.length_b   1.000
_cell.length_c   1.000
_cell.angle_alpha   90.00
_cell.angle_beta   90.00
_cell.angle_gamma   90.00
#
_symmetry.space_group_name_H-M   'P 1'
#
loop_
_entity.id
_entity.type
_entity.pdbx_description
1 polymer ?
#
loop_
_entity_poly.entity_id
_entity_poly.type
_entity_poly.pdbx_seq_one_letter_code
_entity_poly.pdbx_strand_id
1 'polypeptide(L)'
;MPPTLPDMAGIGLQRMPRGYMKLRTHIACGILLASLALPDPSFGVLCWAVIWSVVSDFDVYIPTVRHRAVTHSLAFALLSGALLLALGKSVTIPVVQTFFTPFYSALASLCIISHLLLDSLNPAGVPLFLPFSTKRVRFPVIGGKIRSDNLIANVGIQIIAIWVAIRIILL
;
A
#
# COMPACT_ATOMS: atom_id res chain seq x y z
N MET A 1 16.72 -31.11 41.89
CA MET A 1 16.48 -29.82 41.20
C MET A 1 17.10 -29.93 39.83
N PRO A 2 16.34 -29.75 38.72
CA PRO A 2 16.95 -29.66 37.40
C PRO A 2 17.70 -28.31 37.28
N PRO A 3 18.77 -28.24 36.47
CA PRO A 3 19.57 -27.04 36.31
C PRO A 3 18.77 -25.95 35.58
N THR A 4 18.86 -24.72 36.07
CA THR A 4 18.32 -23.52 35.43
C THR A 4 19.00 -23.29 34.08
N LEU A 5 18.21 -23.21 33.01
CA LEU A 5 18.69 -22.85 31.68
C LEU A 5 19.30 -21.43 31.71
N PRO A 6 20.41 -21.19 30.99
CA PRO A 6 21.03 -19.88 30.91
C PRO A 6 20.13 -18.88 30.18
N ASP A 7 20.17 -17.64 30.65
CA ASP A 7 19.39 -16.51 30.15
C ASP A 7 19.77 -16.21 28.70
N MET A 8 18.87 -16.55 27.76
CA MET A 8 19.03 -16.35 26.32
C MET A 8 18.76 -14.88 25.93
N ALA A 9 19.25 -13.93 26.73
CA ALA A 9 19.06 -12.49 26.55
C ALA A 9 20.11 -11.84 25.60
N GLY A 10 20.75 -12.64 24.73
CA GLY A 10 21.87 -12.18 23.89
C GLY A 10 21.61 -12.16 22.38
N ILE A 11 20.50 -12.72 21.90
CA ILE A 11 20.14 -12.64 20.47
C ILE A 11 19.03 -11.61 20.38
N GLY A 12 19.38 -10.42 19.91
CA GLY A 12 18.47 -9.32 19.61
C GLY A 12 17.46 -9.69 18.51
N LEU A 13 16.57 -10.64 18.79
CA LEU A 13 15.24 -10.64 18.23
C LEU A 13 14.53 -9.42 18.84
N GLN A 14 14.88 -8.24 18.31
CA GLN A 14 14.01 -7.08 18.39
C GLN A 14 12.63 -7.61 18.01
N ARG A 15 11.70 -7.62 18.98
CA ARG A 15 10.30 -7.93 18.70
C ARG A 15 9.95 -7.07 17.50
N MET A 16 9.74 -7.69 16.33
CA MET A 16 9.32 -6.94 15.17
C MET A 16 8.11 -6.12 15.60
N PRO A 17 8.13 -4.78 15.47
CA PRO A 17 7.00 -3.96 15.89
C PRO A 17 5.75 -4.50 15.19
N ARG A 18 4.59 -4.46 15.87
CA ARG A 18 3.28 -5.01 15.43
C ARG A 18 2.72 -4.41 14.11
N GLY A 19 3.57 -3.96 13.17
CA GLY A 19 3.22 -3.33 11.90
C GLY A 19 3.36 -4.22 10.66
N TYR A 20 3.98 -5.40 10.74
CA TYR A 20 4.24 -6.26 9.57
C TYR A 20 2.98 -6.78 8.85
N MET A 21 1.81 -6.73 9.48
CA MET A 21 0.53 -7.14 8.88
C MET A 21 -0.04 -6.11 7.89
N LYS A 22 0.42 -4.84 7.91
CA LYS A 22 -0.11 -3.79 7.04
C LYS A 22 0.37 -3.91 5.60
N LEU A 23 1.65 -4.16 5.37
CA LEU A 23 2.23 -4.16 4.02
C LEU A 23 1.57 -5.21 3.10
N ARG A 24 1.30 -6.41 3.63
CA ARG A 24 0.69 -7.51 2.86
C ARG A 24 -0.71 -7.19 2.38
N THR A 25 -1.53 -6.55 3.23
CA THR A 25 -2.88 -6.14 2.85
C THR A 25 -2.85 -5.05 1.78
N HIS A 26 -1.91 -4.10 1.87
CA HIS A 26 -1.74 -3.08 0.83
C HIS A 26 -1.34 -3.70 -0.52
N ILE A 27 -0.37 -4.62 -0.52
CA ILE A 27 0.03 -5.39 -1.71
C ILE A 27 -1.18 -6.13 -2.31
N ALA A 28 -1.93 -6.84 -1.46
CA ALA A 28 -3.11 -7.59 -1.88
C ALA A 28 -4.17 -6.67 -2.50
N CYS A 29 -4.44 -5.51 -1.88
CA CYS A 29 -5.34 -4.52 -2.45
C CYS A 29 -4.85 -3.94 -3.77
N GLY A 30 -3.54 -3.73 -3.95
CA GLY A 30 -2.96 -3.35 -5.25
C GLY A 30 -3.27 -4.38 -6.35
N ILE A 31 -3.06 -5.67 -6.07
CA ILE A 31 -3.36 -6.77 -7.00
C ILE A 31 -4.86 -6.80 -7.35
N LEU A 32 -5.73 -6.73 -6.34
CA LEU A 32 -7.18 -6.76 -6.54
C LEU A 32 -7.66 -5.53 -7.32
N LEU A 33 -7.11 -4.35 -7.03
CA LEU A 33 -7.48 -3.12 -7.73
C LEU A 33 -7.07 -3.17 -9.21
N ALA A 34 -5.88 -3.69 -9.52
CA ALA A 34 -5.44 -3.91 -10.90
C ALA A 34 -6.37 -4.86 -11.66
N SER A 35 -6.81 -5.92 -10.98
CA SER A 35 -7.70 -6.94 -11.55
C SER A 35 -9.15 -6.47 -11.66
N LEU A 36 -9.54 -5.46 -10.89
CA LEU A 36 -10.81 -4.74 -11.06
C LEU A 36 -10.73 -3.72 -12.21
N ALA A 37 -9.57 -3.10 -12.40
CA ALA A 37 -9.36 -2.09 -13.44
C ALA A 37 -9.25 -2.72 -14.85
N LEU A 38 -8.72 -3.94 -14.95
CA LEU A 38 -8.60 -4.70 -16.19
C LEU A 38 -8.98 -6.17 -15.95
N PRO A 39 -9.83 -6.79 -16.80
CA PRO A 39 -10.20 -8.20 -16.65
C PRO A 39 -9.01 -9.16 -16.69
N ASP A 40 -8.04 -8.90 -17.58
CA ASP A 40 -6.83 -9.70 -17.77
C ASP A 40 -5.59 -8.79 -17.68
N PRO A 41 -5.22 -8.33 -16.47
CA PRO A 41 -4.08 -7.42 -16.33
C PRO A 41 -2.79 -8.19 -16.60
N SER A 42 -1.87 -7.62 -17.36
CA SER A 42 -0.55 -8.23 -17.56
C SER A 42 0.25 -8.25 -16.26
N PHE A 43 1.25 -9.12 -16.18
CA PHE A 43 2.18 -9.16 -15.06
C PHE A 43 2.83 -7.79 -14.76
N GLY A 44 3.10 -6.98 -15.79
CA GLY A 44 3.62 -5.62 -15.63
C GLY A 44 2.65 -4.68 -14.93
N VAL A 45 1.34 -4.80 -15.21
CA VAL A 45 0.29 -4.03 -14.53
C VAL A 45 0.19 -4.43 -13.06
N LEU A 46 0.28 -5.73 -12.76
CA LEU A 46 0.28 -6.22 -11.37
C LEU A 46 1.48 -5.68 -10.59
N CYS A 47 2.69 -5.78 -11.14
CA CYS A 47 3.90 -5.25 -10.52
C CYS A 47 3.77 -3.74 -10.26
N TRP A 48 3.26 -2.99 -11.24
CA TRP A 48 3.02 -1.57 -11.11
C TRP A 48 2.07 -1.25 -9.96
N ALA A 49 0.92 -1.92 -9.91
CA ALA A 49 -0.07 -1.71 -8.87
C ALA A 49 0.47 -2.06 -7.47
N VAL A 50 1.24 -3.14 -7.36
CA VAL A 50 1.92 -3.51 -6.10
C VAL A 50 2.86 -2.40 -5.65
N ILE A 51 3.75 -1.91 -6.52
CA ILE A 51 4.71 -0.84 -6.19
C ILE A 51 3.97 0.39 -5.67
N TRP A 52 2.96 0.86 -6.41
CA TRP A 52 2.21 2.07 -6.05
C TRP A 52 1.29 1.89 -4.84
N SER A 53 0.88 0.65 -4.53
CA SER A 53 0.08 0.36 -3.33
C SER A 53 0.89 0.47 -2.03
N VAL A 54 2.23 0.43 -2.10
CA VAL A 54 3.11 0.47 -0.92
C VAL A 54 4.05 1.68 -0.91
N VAL A 55 4.07 2.48 -1.98
CA VAL A 55 5.00 3.60 -2.13
C VAL A 55 4.93 4.61 -0.97
N SER A 56 3.74 4.84 -0.41
CA SER A 56 3.54 5.78 0.70
C SER A 56 4.27 5.35 1.98
N ASP A 57 4.40 4.04 2.22
CA ASP A 57 5.09 3.48 3.39
C ASP A 57 6.61 3.54 3.26
N PHE A 58 7.17 3.84 2.08
CA PHE A 58 8.62 4.03 1.94
C PHE A 58 9.13 5.27 2.69
N ASP A 59 8.23 6.15 3.15
CA ASP A 59 8.56 7.29 3.99
C ASP A 59 9.26 6.90 5.31
N VAL A 60 9.05 5.69 5.82
CA VAL A 60 9.72 5.19 7.04
C VAL A 60 11.24 5.08 6.88
N TYR A 61 11.73 4.98 5.64
CA TYR A 61 13.15 4.90 5.33
C TYR A 61 13.76 6.28 5.02
N ILE A 62 12.95 7.34 4.98
CA ILE A 62 13.40 8.69 4.67
C ILE A 62 13.51 9.50 5.97
N PRO A 63 14.72 9.81 6.47
CA PRO A 63 14.90 10.41 7.80
C PRO A 63 14.20 11.77 7.99
N THR A 64 13.97 12.50 6.90
CA THR A 64 13.39 13.84 6.90
C THR A 64 11.86 13.84 6.76
N VAL A 65 11.25 12.71 6.41
CA VAL A 65 9.80 12.61 6.19
C VAL A 65 9.16 11.91 7.37
N ARG A 66 8.14 12.54 7.96
CA ARG A 66 7.36 11.91 9.02
C ARG A 66 6.42 10.86 8.41
N HIS A 67 6.47 9.64 8.94
CA HIS A 67 5.52 8.59 8.56
C HIS A 67 4.07 9.05 8.82
N ARG A 68 3.17 8.77 7.86
CA ARG A 68 1.74 9.19 7.89
C ARG A 68 1.55 10.71 7.96
N ALA A 69 2.35 11.44 7.19
CA ALA A 69 2.20 12.87 6.95
C ALA A 69 1.93 13.13 5.45
N VAL A 70 2.92 13.66 4.72
CA VAL A 70 2.74 14.13 3.33
C VAL A 70 2.39 12.99 2.37
N THR A 71 3.11 11.87 2.46
CA THR A 71 2.92 10.65 1.65
C THR A 71 1.57 9.96 1.86
N HIS A 72 0.89 10.27 2.97
CA HIS A 72 -0.42 9.72 3.33
C HIS A 72 -1.53 10.76 3.21
N SER A 73 -1.47 11.56 2.14
CA SER A 73 -2.45 12.59 1.81
C SER A 73 -3.04 12.38 0.42
N LEU A 74 -4.26 12.86 0.20
CA LEU A 74 -4.90 12.82 -1.10
C LEU A 74 -4.15 13.68 -2.13
N ALA A 75 -3.56 14.80 -1.67
CA ALA A 75 -2.72 15.62 -2.52
C ALA A 75 -1.52 14.83 -3.06
N PHE A 76 -0.81 14.09 -2.21
CA PHE A 76 0.28 13.22 -2.65
C PHE A 76 -0.20 12.18 -3.67
N ALA A 77 -1.31 11.50 -3.40
CA ALA A 77 -1.87 10.50 -4.31
C ALA A 77 -2.14 11.05 -5.71
N LEU A 78 -2.82 12.21 -5.79
CA LEU A 78 -3.16 12.84 -7.06
C LEU A 78 -1.93 13.43 -7.77
N LEU A 79 -1.01 14.04 -7.01
CA LEU A 79 0.22 14.60 -7.54
C LEU A 79 1.14 13.51 -8.11
N SER A 80 1.19 12.32 -7.50
CA SER A 80 1.98 11.20 -8.03
C SER A 80 1.53 10.78 -9.43
N GLY A 81 0.24 10.57 -9.65
CA GLY A 81 -0.26 10.25 -10.99
C GLY A 81 -0.12 11.41 -11.97
N ALA A 82 -0.38 12.64 -11.53
CA ALA A 82 -0.18 13.82 -12.38
C ALA A 82 1.29 13.99 -12.79
N LEU A 83 2.23 13.72 -11.89
CA LEU A 83 3.66 13.77 -12.15
C LEU A 83 4.07 12.68 -13.15
N LEU A 84 3.59 11.45 -12.98
CA LEU A 84 3.80 10.39 -13.97
C LEU A 84 3.30 10.81 -15.35
N LEU A 85 2.06 11.29 -15.44
CA LEU A 85 1.49 11.71 -16.73
C LEU A 85 2.30 12.85 -17.37
N ALA A 86 2.80 13.81 -16.57
CA ALA A 86 3.63 14.90 -17.04
C ALA A 86 5.00 14.41 -17.53
N LEU A 87 5.67 13.55 -16.76
CA LEU A 87 6.98 13.00 -17.10
C LEU A 87 6.94 12.14 -18.36
N GLY A 88 5.82 11.48 -18.65
CA GLY A 88 5.64 10.68 -19.87
C GLY A 88 5.86 11.44 -21.17
N LYS A 89 5.71 12.77 -21.16
CA LYS A 89 5.99 13.64 -22.32
C LYS A 89 7.48 13.79 -22.62
N SER A 90 8.33 13.58 -21.62
CA SER A 90 9.79 13.73 -21.72
C SER A 90 10.53 12.41 -21.86
N VAL A 91 9.84 11.27 -21.64
CA VAL A 91 10.42 9.93 -21.81
C VAL A 91 10.49 9.59 -23.30
N THR A 92 11.71 9.40 -23.81
CA THR A 92 11.96 9.04 -25.22
C THR A 92 12.20 7.55 -25.43
N ILE A 93 12.40 6.79 -24.35
CA ILE A 93 12.62 5.34 -24.41
C ILE A 93 11.25 4.64 -24.51
N PRO A 94 10.91 3.97 -25.65
CA PRO A 94 9.55 3.50 -25.90
C PRO A 94 9.03 2.51 -24.84
N VAL A 95 9.88 1.56 -24.41
CA VAL A 95 9.51 0.56 -23.39
C VAL A 95 9.26 1.18 -22.00
N VAL A 96 9.88 2.33 -21.72
CA VAL A 96 9.65 3.05 -20.45
C VAL A 96 8.39 3.89 -20.56
N GLN A 97 8.14 4.50 -21.72
CA GLN A 97 7.01 5.38 -21.98
C GLN A 97 5.65 4.69 -21.75
N THR A 98 5.56 3.37 -21.95
CA THR A 98 4.34 2.60 -21.68
C THR A 98 3.83 2.72 -20.25
N PHE A 99 4.73 2.94 -19.27
CA PHE A 99 4.39 3.11 -17.86
C PHE A 99 3.94 4.53 -17.47
N PHE A 100 4.01 5.49 -18.41
CA PHE A 100 3.63 6.89 -18.17
C PHE A 100 2.35 7.27 -18.94
N THR A 101 1.60 6.29 -19.43
CA THR A 101 0.31 6.52 -20.07
C THR A 101 -0.74 7.00 -19.07
N PRO A 102 -1.87 7.58 -19.52
CA PRO A 102 -2.97 7.96 -18.63
C PRO A 102 -3.47 6.81 -17.76
N PHE A 103 -3.50 5.59 -18.30
CA PHE A 103 -3.91 4.38 -17.56
C PHE A 103 -2.98 4.10 -16.38
N TYR A 104 -1.67 3.97 -16.61
CA TYR A 104 -0.71 3.66 -15.54
C TYR A 104 -0.61 4.80 -14.51
N SER A 105 -0.78 6.04 -14.96
CA SER A 105 -0.80 7.23 -14.09
C SER A 105 -2.04 7.25 -13.19
N ALA A 106 -3.22 6.95 -13.73
CA ALA A 106 -4.46 6.83 -12.95
C ALA A 106 -4.41 5.63 -11.99
N LEU A 107 -3.89 4.48 -12.45
CA LEU A 107 -3.74 3.29 -11.63
C LEU A 107 -2.81 3.54 -10.43
N ALA A 108 -1.71 4.26 -10.63
CA ALA A 108 -0.81 4.67 -9.56
C ALA A 108 -1.54 5.50 -8.49
N SER A 109 -2.27 6.54 -8.90
CA SER A 109 -3.08 7.36 -7.98
C SER A 109 -4.12 6.53 -7.24
N LEU A 110 -4.83 5.64 -7.93
CA LEU A 110 -5.85 4.79 -7.32
C LEU A 110 -5.25 3.79 -6.33
N CYS A 111 -4.06 3.25 -6.59
CA CYS A 111 -3.36 2.38 -5.65
C CYS A 111 -2.99 3.13 -4.36
N ILE A 112 -2.48 4.36 -4.47
CA ILE A 112 -2.22 5.20 -3.28
C ILE A 112 -3.53 5.52 -2.57
N ILE A 113 -4.60 5.89 -3.29
CA ILE A 113 -5.91 6.17 -2.67
C ILE A 113 -6.42 4.92 -1.93
N SER A 114 -6.30 3.73 -2.51
CA SER A 114 -6.65 2.47 -1.85
C SER A 114 -5.85 2.28 -0.56
N HIS A 115 -4.55 2.60 -0.58
CA HIS A 115 -3.72 2.61 0.61
C HIS A 115 -4.26 3.58 1.68
N LEU A 116 -4.57 4.82 1.31
CA LEU A 116 -5.14 5.81 2.24
C LEU A 116 -6.47 5.33 2.82
N LEU A 117 -7.32 4.70 2.02
CA LEU A 117 -8.60 4.15 2.46
C LEU A 117 -8.38 3.06 3.51
N LEU A 118 -7.51 2.09 3.25
CA LEU A 118 -7.17 1.03 4.23
C LEU A 118 -6.63 1.62 5.53
N ASP A 119 -5.79 2.63 5.43
CA ASP A 119 -5.13 3.23 6.57
C ASP A 119 -6.07 4.19 7.35
N SER A 120 -7.11 4.71 6.68
CA SER A 120 -8.22 5.44 7.32
C SER A 120 -9.17 4.55 8.12
N LEU A 121 -9.22 3.24 7.85
CA LEU A 121 -9.96 2.25 8.65
C LEU A 121 -9.25 1.93 9.98
N ASN A 122 -7.99 2.33 10.12
CA ASN A 122 -7.25 2.18 11.37
C ASN A 122 -7.59 3.32 12.35
N PRO A 123 -7.63 3.09 13.68
CA PRO A 123 -7.90 4.16 14.65
C PRO A 123 -6.95 5.36 14.58
N ALA A 124 -5.72 5.16 14.09
CA ALA A 124 -4.75 6.24 13.90
C ALA A 124 -5.16 7.21 12.76
N GLY A 125 -5.89 6.73 11.75
CA GLY A 125 -6.31 7.48 10.58
C GLY A 125 -5.17 8.07 9.75
N VAL A 126 -5.54 8.85 8.74
CA VAL A 126 -4.62 9.52 7.81
C VAL A 126 -5.00 10.99 7.59
N PRO A 127 -4.03 11.90 7.42
CA PRO A 127 -4.29 13.32 7.15
C PRO A 127 -4.65 13.55 5.67
N LEU A 128 -5.82 13.06 5.24
CA LEU A 128 -6.25 13.09 3.82
C LEU A 128 -6.14 14.46 3.16
N PHE A 129 -6.49 15.52 3.89
CA PHE A 129 -6.60 16.87 3.35
C PHE A 129 -5.32 17.71 3.50
N LEU A 130 -4.19 17.10 3.87
CA LEU A 130 -2.90 17.79 3.86
C LEU A 130 -2.54 18.16 2.40
N PRO A 131 -2.06 19.39 2.11
CA PRO A 131 -1.57 20.43 3.02
C PRO A 131 -2.63 21.40 3.57
N PHE A 132 -3.88 21.33 3.14
CA PHE A 132 -4.94 22.27 3.52
C PHE A 132 -5.47 22.05 4.95
N SER A 133 -5.41 20.82 5.46
CA SER A 133 -5.79 20.50 6.83
C SER A 133 -4.93 19.39 7.42
N THR A 134 -4.58 19.55 8.70
CA THR A 134 -3.87 18.53 9.48
C THR A 134 -4.81 17.55 10.18
N LYS A 135 -6.13 17.71 10.03
CA LYS A 135 -7.13 16.80 10.62
C LYS A 135 -6.99 15.41 10.00
N ARG A 136 -6.88 14.40 10.87
CA ARG A 136 -6.84 13.00 10.47
C ARG A 136 -8.25 12.49 10.24
N VAL A 137 -8.50 11.97 9.04
CA VAL A 137 -9.73 11.28 8.69
C VAL A 137 -9.58 9.83 9.11
N ARG A 138 -10.60 9.35 9.80
CA ARG A 138 -10.72 7.97 10.25
C ARG A 138 -12.16 7.53 10.04
N PHE A 139 -12.31 6.37 9.41
CA PHE A 139 -13.59 5.73 9.18
C PHE A 139 -13.59 4.43 9.98
N PRO A 140 -13.88 4.46 11.29
CA PRO A 140 -14.22 3.26 12.04
C PRO A 140 -15.62 2.80 11.61
N VAL A 141 -15.81 2.61 10.31
CA VAL A 141 -17.06 2.15 9.73
C VAL A 141 -17.19 0.71 10.21
N ILE A 142 -18.29 0.46 10.91
CA ILE A 142 -18.62 -0.70 11.73
C ILE A 142 -18.11 -0.59 13.18
N GLY A 143 -18.53 0.43 13.92
CA GLY A 143 -18.81 0.34 15.38
C GLY A 143 -17.76 -0.32 16.28
N GLY A 144 -16.47 -0.24 15.93
CA GLY A 144 -15.38 -0.95 16.62
C GLY A 144 -15.21 -2.44 16.30
N LYS A 145 -15.99 -3.01 15.36
CA LYS A 145 -15.99 -4.45 15.01
C LYS A 145 -15.16 -4.82 13.78
N ILE A 146 -14.97 -3.94 12.79
CA ILE A 146 -14.03 -4.18 11.67
C ILE A 146 -12.98 -3.08 11.67
N ARG A 147 -11.81 -3.43 12.19
CA ARG A 147 -10.59 -2.64 12.09
C ARG A 147 -9.76 -3.20 10.93
N SER A 148 -8.90 -2.39 10.33
CA SER A 148 -7.93 -2.90 9.34
C SER A 148 -6.91 -3.88 9.94
N ASP A 149 -6.90 -4.09 11.26
CA ASP A 149 -6.15 -5.16 11.94
C ASP A 149 -6.97 -6.46 12.15
N ASN A 150 -8.18 -6.57 11.58
CA ASN A 150 -8.94 -7.81 11.62
C ASN A 150 -8.24 -8.91 10.81
N LEU A 151 -7.77 -9.94 11.53
CA LEU A 151 -7.04 -11.07 10.95
C LEU A 151 -7.82 -11.78 9.84
N ILE A 152 -9.12 -12.04 10.05
CA ILE A 152 -9.94 -12.79 9.09
C ILE A 152 -10.10 -12.00 7.79
N ALA A 153 -10.42 -10.71 7.88
CA ALA A 153 -10.57 -9.85 6.72
C ALA A 153 -9.25 -9.72 5.94
N ASN A 154 -8.14 -9.51 6.64
CA ASN A 154 -6.82 -9.42 6.03
C ASN A 154 -6.39 -10.71 5.34
N VAL A 155 -6.56 -11.86 6.00
CA VAL A 155 -6.25 -13.16 5.43
C VAL A 155 -7.15 -13.46 4.24
N GLY A 156 -8.44 -13.14 4.32
CA GLY A 156 -9.38 -13.29 3.21
C GLY A 156 -8.95 -12.49 1.97
N ILE A 157 -8.65 -11.20 2.14
CA ILE A 157 -8.15 -10.34 1.05
C ILE A 157 -6.84 -10.89 0.47
N GLN A 158 -5.92 -11.36 1.32
CA GLN A 158 -4.65 -11.95 0.89
C GLN A 158 -4.85 -13.24 0.09
N ILE A 159 -5.72 -14.14 0.53
CA ILE A 159 -6.02 -15.40 -0.19
C ILE A 159 -6.60 -15.09 -1.57
N ILE A 160 -7.57 -14.18 -1.65
CA ILE A 160 -8.19 -13.80 -2.93
C ILE A 160 -7.13 -13.19 -3.85
N ALA A 161 -6.30 -12.27 -3.34
CA ALA A 161 -5.24 -11.65 -4.13
C ALA A 161 -4.21 -12.66 -4.64
N ILE A 162 -3.79 -13.62 -3.81
CA ILE A 162 -2.87 -14.70 -4.22
C ILE A 162 -3.51 -15.56 -5.31
N TRP A 163 -4.78 -15.95 -5.15
CA TRP A 163 -5.49 -16.73 -6.16
C TRP A 163 -5.57 -16.01 -7.50
N VAL A 164 -5.92 -14.71 -7.47
CA VAL A 164 -5.95 -13.85 -8.68
C VAL A 164 -4.57 -13.76 -9.32
N ALA A 165 -3.52 -13.50 -8.53
CA ALA A 165 -2.15 -13.42 -9.04
C ALA A 165 -1.69 -14.74 -9.68
N ILE A 166 -1.97 -15.88 -9.06
CA ILE A 166 -1.66 -17.21 -9.62
C ILE A 166 -2.40 -17.41 -10.94
N ARG A 167 -3.69 -17.07 -11.00
CA ARG A 167 -4.48 -17.18 -12.24
C ARG A 167 -3.88 -16.38 -13.38
N ILE A 168 -3.39 -15.18 -13.12
CA ILE A 168 -2.80 -14.30 -14.14
C ILE A 168 -1.39 -14.73 -14.55
N ILE A 169 -0.61 -15.32 -13.63
CA ILE A 169 0.76 -15.78 -13.94
C ILE A 169 0.74 -17.09 -14.73
N LEU A 170 -0.25 -17.94 -14.51
CA LEU A 170 -0.33 -19.29 -15.10
C LEU A 170 -1.19 -19.39 -16.36
N LEU A 171 -1.90 -18.34 -16.75
CA LEU A 171 -2.74 -18.27 -17.96
C LEU A 171 -2.20 -17.22 -18.92
#